data_AF-A0A6H1FQX0-F1
#
_entry.id   AF-A0A6H1FQX0-F1
#
_cell.length_a   1.000
_cell.length_b   1.000
_cell.length_c   1.000
_cell.angle_alpha   90.00
_cell.angle_beta   90.00
_cell.angle_gamma   90.00
#
_symmetry.space_group_name_H-M   'P 1'
#
loop_
_entity.id
_entity.type
_entity.pdbx_description
1 polymer ?
#
loop_
_entity_poly.entity_id
_entity_poly.type
_entity_poly.pdbx_seq_one_letter_code
_entity_poly.pdbx_strand_id
1 'polypeptide(L)' 'MSLENAPDEVKLAVDLIMLLEQHQIPNHTVLAALEIVRDDFLRKQREEASSR' A
#
# COMPACT_ATOMS: atom_id res chain seq x y z
N MET A 1 13.11 -15.84 9.26
CA MET A 1 13.74 -14.88 8.32
C MET A 1 13.38 -13.49 8.81
N SER A 2 14.36 -12.61 9.02
CA SER A 2 14.11 -11.25 9.54
C SER A 2 13.59 -10.35 8.42
N LEU A 3 12.55 -9.54 8.69
CA LEU A 3 12.05 -8.52 7.78
C LEU A 3 13.06 -7.39 7.54
N GLU A 4 14.12 -7.29 8.36
CA GLU A 4 15.13 -6.23 8.27
C GLU A 4 15.81 -6.14 6.89
N ASN A 5 16.00 -7.27 6.21
CA ASN A 5 16.64 -7.34 4.89
C ASN A 5 15.66 -7.36 3.72
N ALA A 6 14.35 -7.25 3.98
CA ALA A 6 13.35 -7.23 2.90
C ALA A 6 13.38 -5.90 2.14
N PRO A 7 13.00 -5.89 0.84
CA PRO A 7 12.74 -4.65 0.11
C PRO A 7 11.73 -3.76 0.83
N ASP A 8 11.83 -2.44 0.64
CA ASP A 8 11.01 -1.47 1.37
C ASP A 8 9.52 -1.65 1.07
N GLU A 9 9.17 -2.00 -0.17
CA GLU A 9 7.80 -2.30 -0.58
C GLU A 9 7.22 -3.52 0.14
N VAL A 10 8.06 -4.51 0.47
CA VAL A 10 7.65 -5.70 1.22
C VAL A 10 7.43 -5.37 2.68
N LYS A 11 8.33 -4.58 3.29
CA LYS A 11 8.18 -4.10 4.68
C LYS A 11 6.90 -3.30 4.84
N LEU A 12 6.67 -2.34 3.94
CA LEU A 12 5.46 -1.51 3.94
C LEU A 12 4.19 -2.34 3.77
N ALA A 13 4.20 -3.34 2.87
CA ALA A 13 3.06 -4.23 2.70
C ALA A 13 2.74 -5.02 3.99
N VAL A 14 3.77 -5.51 4.69
CA VAL A 14 3.60 -6.22 5.97
C VAL A 14 3.01 -5.31 7.03
N ASP A 15 3.53 -4.09 7.18
CA ASP A 15 3.02 -3.11 8.15
C ASP A 15 1.55 -2.74 7.87
N LEU A 16 1.20 -2.54 6.60
CA LEU A 16 -0.18 -2.28 6.18
C LEU A 16 -1.11 -3.46 6.48
N ILE A 17 -0.68 -4.70 6.19
CA ILE A 17 -1.47 -5.89 6.50
C ILE A 17 -1.71 -5.98 8.01
N MET A 18 -0.66 -5.81 8.83
CA MET A 18 -0.79 -5.82 10.29
C MET A 18 -1.78 -4.77 10.80
N LEU A 19 -1.73 -3.55 10.26
CA LEU A 19 -2.66 -2.48 10.63
C LEU A 19 -4.11 -2.85 10.29
N LEU A 20 -4.35 -3.39 9.10
CA LEU A 20 -5.69 -3.75 8.62
C LEU A 20 -6.27 -4.92 9.41
N GLU A 21 -5.44 -5.91 9.74
CA GLU A 21 -5.82 -7.05 10.58
C GLU A 21 -6.17 -6.62 12.02
N GLN A 22 -5.39 -5.71 12.61
CA GLN A 22 -5.66 -5.16 13.95
C GLN A 22 -7.03 -4.47 14.02
N HIS A 23 -7.45 -3.82 12.94
CA HIS A 23 -8.75 -3.17 12.83
C HIS A 23 -9.87 -4.11 12.35
N GLN A 24 -9.57 -5.40 12.15
CA GLN A 24 -10.52 -6.42 11.70
C GLN A 24 -11.29 -6.02 10.44
N ILE A 25 -10.62 -5.31 9.52
CA ILE A 25 -11.26 -4.82 8.30
C ILE A 25 -11.55 -6.01 7.38
N PRO A 26 -12.79 -6.16 6.86
CA PRO A 26 -13.11 -7.25 5.94
C PRO A 26 -12.24 -7.21 4.68
N ASN A 27 -11.80 -8.38 4.21
CA ASN A 27 -10.92 -8.49 3.05
C ASN A 27 -11.46 -7.76 1.80
N HIS A 28 -12.76 -7.84 1.53
CA HIS A 28 -13.35 -7.16 0.38
C HIS A 28 -13.23 -5.63 0.48
N THR A 29 -13.38 -5.07 1.69
CA THR A 29 -13.18 -3.66 1.97
C THR A 29 -11.71 -3.27 1.82
N VAL A 30 -10.79 -4.10 2.34
CA VAL A 30 -9.34 -3.90 2.17
C VAL A 30 -8.96 -3.83 0.69
N LEU A 31 -9.39 -4.81 -0.10
CA LEU A 31 -9.06 -4.90 -1.52
C LEU A 31 -9.60 -3.67 -2.28
N ALA A 32 -10.85 -3.28 -2.06
CA ALA A 32 -11.42 -2.07 -2.67
C ALA A 32 -10.66 -0.80 -2.27
N ALA A 33 -10.26 -0.67 -1.00
CA ALA A 33 -9.46 0.47 -0.53
C ALA A 33 -8.06 0.51 -1.17
N LEU A 34 -7.40 -0.65 -1.30
CA LEU A 34 -6.07 -0.74 -1.92
C LEU A 34 -6.11 -0.37 -3.41
N GLU A 35 -7.20 -0.67 -4.13
CA GLU A 35 -7.38 -0.20 -5.51
C GLU A 35 -7.44 1.33 -5.59
N ILE A 36 -8.22 1.96 -4.70
CA ILE A 36 -8.32 3.43 -4.63
C ILE A 36 -6.95 4.05 -4.31
N VAL A 37 -6.23 3.50 -3.34
CA VAL A 37 -4.89 3.97 -2.95
C VAL A 37 -3.92 3.85 -4.12
N ARG A 38 -3.89 2.70 -4.80
CA ARG A 38 -3.05 2.48 -5.99
C ARG A 38 -3.34 3.53 -7.06
N ASP A 39 -4.61 3.77 -7.37
CA ASP A 39 -5.00 4.70 -8.43
C ASP A 39 -4.63 6.15 -8.08
N ASP A 40 -4.66 6.54 -6.80
CA ASP A 40 -4.19 7.85 -6.32
C ASP A 40 -2.68 8.03 -6.50
N PHE A 41 -1.87 7.03 -6.13
CA PHE A 41 -0.42 7.08 -6.33
C PHE A 41 -0.04 7.06 -7.81
N LEU A 42 -0.76 6.30 -8.66
CA LEU A 42 -0.58 6.34 -10.11
C LEU A 42 -0.90 7.72 -10.70
N ARG A 43 -1.92 8.40 -10.18
CA ARG A 43 -2.21 9.79 -10.57
C ARG A 43 -1.08 10.73 -10.17
N LYS A 44 -0.65 10.69 -8.91
CA LYS A 44 0.46 11.53 -8.40
C LYS A 44 1.74 11.31 -9.19
N GLN A 45 2.07 10.07 -9.53
CA GLN A 45 3.24 9.74 -10.37
C GLN A 45 3.16 10.42 -11.76
N ARG A 46 1.96 10.45 -12.38
CA ARG A 46 1.76 11.15 -13.66
C ARG A 46 1.84 12.67 -13.53
N GLU A 47 1.29 13.22 -12.45
CA GLU A 47 1.35 14.65 -12.13
C GLU A 47 2.81 15.10 -11.91
N GLU A 48 3.60 14.31 -11.18
CA GLU A 48 5.04 14.53 -10.99
C GLU A 48 5.82 14.46 -12.30
N ALA A 49 5.49 13.51 -13.18
CA ALA A 49 6.15 13.36 -14.48
C ALA A 49 5.79 14.51 -15.44
N SER A 50 4.58 15.08 -15.33
CA SER A 50 4.13 16.21 -16.15
C SER A 50 4.65 17.56 -15.65
N SER A 51 5.19 17.61 -14.43
CA SER A 51 5.75 18.80 -13.80
C SER A 51 7.28 18.89 -13.91
N ARG A 52 7.91 17.93 -14.59
CA ARG A 52 9.35 17.89 -14.91
C ARG A 52 9.57 18.31 -16.35
#